data_AF-A0A0R2V202-F1
#
_entry.id   AF-A0A0R2V202-F1
#
_cell.length_a   1.000
_cell.length_b   1.000
_cell.length_c   1.000
_cell.angle_alpha   90.00
_cell.angle_beta   90.00
_cell.angle_gamma   90.00
#
_symmetry.space_group_name_H-M   'P 1'
#
loop_
_entity.id
_entity.type
_entity.pdbx_description
1 polymer ?
#
loop_
_entity_poly.entity_id
_entity_poly.type
_entity_poly.pdbx_seq_one_letter_code
_entity_poly.pdbx_strand_id
1 'polypeptide(L)'
;MTGSWDWVCLSPKKTKAPLVEWYALANELKVIIFNDDDFKWAAAHAEQCSAQIELFVQPEWSRRDQNIPKIIDFLESNPQWRLGLQTHKYIGMP
;
A
#
# COMPACT_ATOMS: atom_id res chain seq x y z
N MET A 1 5.03 -15.05 14.43
CA MET A 1 5.72 -15.59 13.24
C MET A 1 6.83 -16.51 13.71
N THR A 2 7.03 -17.67 13.08
CA THR A 2 8.22 -18.50 13.30
C THR A 2 8.97 -18.59 11.96
N GLY A 3 10.31 -18.51 11.98
CA GLY A 3 11.14 -18.52 10.77
C GLY A 3 11.70 -17.16 10.34
N SER A 4 12.59 -17.19 9.34
CA SER A 4 13.17 -16.00 8.68
C SER A 4 12.48 -15.80 7.34
N TRP A 5 12.04 -14.58 7.06
CA TRP A 5 11.36 -14.21 5.81
C TRP A 5 12.24 -13.24 5.03
N ASP A 6 12.44 -13.50 3.74
CA ASP A 6 13.19 -12.58 2.87
C ASP A 6 12.43 -11.28 2.61
N TRP A 7 11.10 -11.33 2.65
CA TRP A 7 10.23 -10.19 2.37
C TRP A 7 8.91 -10.26 3.12
N VAL A 8 8.53 -9.14 3.74
CA VAL A 8 7.25 -8.97 4.43
C VAL A 8 6.51 -7.78 3.82
N CYS A 9 5.34 -8.06 3.25
CA CYS A 9 4.40 -7.05 2.77
C CYS A 9 3.32 -6.79 3.84
N LEU A 10 3.24 -5.54 4.30
CA LEU A 10 2.21 -5.06 5.20
C LEU A 10 1.14 -4.30 4.42
N SER A 11 -0.11 -4.77 4.49
CA SER A 11 -1.26 -4.07 3.89
C SER A 11 -2.33 -3.76 4.95
N PRO A 12 -2.22 -2.60 5.64
CA PRO A 12 -3.10 -2.25 6.74
C PRO A 12 -4.56 -2.14 6.28
N LYS A 13 -5.50 -2.67 7.08
CA LYS A 13 -6.93 -2.60 6.82
C LYS A 13 -7.60 -1.66 7.81
N LYS A 14 -8.49 -0.80 7.35
CA LYS A 14 -9.25 0.15 8.19
C LYS A 14 -10.04 -0.53 9.32
N THR A 15 -10.47 -1.78 9.12
CA THR A 15 -11.24 -2.54 10.12
C THR A 15 -10.38 -3.12 11.23
N LYS A 16 -9.07 -3.28 11.01
CA LYS A 16 -8.15 -3.86 11.98
C LYS A 16 -6.74 -3.33 11.74
N ALA A 17 -6.31 -2.45 12.64
CA ALA A 17 -4.96 -1.91 12.62
C ALA A 17 -3.93 -3.05 12.77
N PRO A 18 -2.79 -2.98 12.05
CA PRO A 18 -1.66 -3.86 12.29
C PRO A 18 -1.11 -3.72 13.72
N LEU A 19 -0.53 -4.81 14.23
CA LEU A 19 0.31 -4.74 15.43
C LEU A 19 1.60 -3.96 15.14
N VAL A 20 2.11 -3.27 16.15
CA VAL A 20 3.30 -2.40 16.04
C VAL A 20 4.52 -3.18 15.54
N GLU A 21 4.68 -4.43 15.97
CA GLU A 21 5.79 -5.29 15.54
C GLU A 21 5.87 -5.49 14.02
N TRP A 22 4.74 -5.40 13.31
CA TRP A 22 4.70 -5.61 11.86
C TRP A 22 5.29 -4.45 11.07
N TYR A 23 5.25 -3.22 11.59
CA TYR A 23 5.86 -2.08 10.91
C TYR A 23 7.39 -2.17 10.92
N ALA A 24 7.96 -2.70 12.01
CA ALA A 24 9.41 -2.88 12.14
C ALA A 24 9.95 -4.01 11.24
N LEU A 25 9.12 -5.03 10.96
CA LEU A 25 9.49 -6.18 10.13
C LEU A 25 9.17 -5.99 8.65
N ALA A 26 8.32 -5.02 8.29
CA ALA A 26 7.88 -4.83 6.91
C ALA A 26 9.02 -4.33 6.01
N ASN A 27 9.10 -4.91 4.83
CA ASN A 27 9.93 -4.42 3.72
C ASN A 27 9.09 -3.59 2.73
N GLU A 28 7.79 -3.86 2.67
CA GLU A 28 6.83 -3.20 1.79
C GLU A 28 5.59 -2.79 2.58
N LEU A 29 5.19 -1.53 2.46
CA LEU A 29 3.87 -1.05 2.87
C LEU A 29 3.01 -0.88 1.61
N LYS A 30 1.91 -1.62 1.52
CA LYS A 30 0.96 -1.54 0.40
C LYS A 30 -0.43 -1.15 0.88
N VAL A 31 -0.85 0.06 0.52
CA VAL A 31 -2.14 0.62 0.93
C VAL A 31 -3.13 0.57 -0.23
N ILE A 32 -4.34 0.09 0.05
CA ILE A 32 -5.41 0.01 -0.94
C ILE A 32 -6.21 1.31 -0.93
N ILE A 33 -6.34 1.95 -2.08
CA ILE A 33 -7.09 3.20 -2.25
C ILE A 33 -8.50 2.86 -2.74
N PHE A 34 -9.48 2.97 -1.83
CA PHE A 34 -10.90 2.85 -2.12
C PHE A 34 -11.58 4.22 -2.19
N ASN A 35 -11.16 5.17 -1.36
CA ASN A 35 -11.63 6.56 -1.29
C ASN A 35 -10.51 7.53 -0.91
N ASP A 36 -10.81 8.82 -0.88
CA ASP A 36 -9.80 9.88 -0.73
C ASP A 36 -9.15 9.90 0.67
N ASP A 37 -9.85 9.40 1.71
CA ASP A 37 -9.27 9.28 3.04
C ASP A 37 -8.18 8.19 3.12
N ASP A 38 -8.13 7.27 2.15
CA ASP A 38 -7.06 6.26 2.09
C ASP A 38 -5.68 6.85 1.82
N PHE A 39 -5.59 8.04 1.20
CA PHE A 39 -4.29 8.72 1.02
C PHE A 39 -3.71 9.20 2.35
N LYS A 40 -4.56 9.74 3.24
CA LYS A 40 -4.16 10.13 4.60
C LYS A 40 -3.78 8.90 5.43
N TRP A 41 -4.56 7.82 5.27
CA TRP A 41 -4.25 6.53 5.88
C TRP A 41 -2.88 6.00 5.42
N ALA A 42 -2.56 6.16 4.14
CA ALA A 42 -1.28 5.75 3.59
C ALA A 42 -0.11 6.52 4.22
N ALA A 43 -0.21 7.85 4.29
CA ALA A 43 0.80 8.70 4.92
C ALA A 43 1.02 8.34 6.40
N ALA A 44 -0.07 8.20 7.17
CA ALA A 44 0.00 7.90 8.60
C ALA A 44 0.63 6.53 8.91
N HIS A 45 0.50 5.55 8.01
CA HIS A 45 1.17 4.26 8.16
C HIS A 45 2.62 4.28 7.69
N ALA A 46 2.94 5.07 6.66
CA ALA A 46 4.33 5.23 6.22
C ALA A 46 5.20 5.85 7.31
N GLU A 47 4.66 6.78 8.11
CA GLU A 47 5.37 7.38 9.26
C GLU A 47 5.76 6.35 10.35
N GLN A 48 5.07 5.21 10.41
CA GLN A 48 5.35 4.15 11.39
C GLN A 48 6.37 3.12 10.86
N CYS A 49 6.66 3.13 9.56
CA CYS A 49 7.57 2.19 8.93
C CYS A 49 9.04 2.64 9.05
N SER A 50 9.95 1.70 8.76
CA SER A 50 11.38 2.01 8.67
C SER A 50 11.68 2.94 7.49
N ALA A 51 12.83 3.64 7.54
CA ALA A 51 13.26 4.52 6.45
C ALA A 51 13.56 3.80 5.12
N GLN A 52 13.78 2.48 5.18
CA GLN A 52 14.07 1.65 4.01
C GLN A 52 12.81 0.98 3.41
N ILE A 53 11.63 1.29 3.94
CA ILE A 53 10.36 0.70 3.49
C ILE A 53 10.08 1.05 2.01
N GLU A 54 9.61 0.07 1.26
CA GLU A 54 9.04 0.30 -0.06
C GLU A 54 7.56 0.68 0.06
N LEU A 55 7.18 1.82 -0.52
CA LEU A 55 5.86 2.42 -0.34
C LEU A 55 5.00 2.27 -1.60
N PHE A 56 3.86 1.60 -1.48
CA PHE A 56 2.93 1.38 -2.58
C PHE A 56 1.52 1.84 -2.25
N VAL A 57 0.90 2.53 -3.20
CA VAL A 57 -0.55 2.71 -3.28
C VAL A 57 -1.09 1.88 -4.42
N GLN A 58 -2.15 1.12 -4.15
CA GLN A 58 -2.80 0.26 -5.14
C GLN A 58 -4.28 0.61 -5.19
N PRO A 59 -4.87 0.86 -6.38
CA PRO A 59 -6.30 1.09 -6.47
C PRO A 59 -7.06 -0.16 -6.04
N GLU A 60 -8.16 0.02 -5.32
CA GLU A 60 -9.15 -1.04 -5.24
C GLU A 60 -9.70 -1.31 -6.65
N TRP A 61 -9.79 -2.59 -7.04
CA TRP A 61 -10.13 -3.02 -8.37
C TRP A 61 -11.46 -2.51 -8.92
N SER A 62 -12.53 -2.62 -8.14
CA SER A 62 -13.88 -2.15 -8.50
C SER A 62 -13.97 -0.64 -8.64
N ARG A 63 -12.98 0.11 -8.14
CA ARG A 63 -12.90 1.57 -8.22
C ARG A 63 -11.68 2.09 -8.97
N ARG A 64 -10.97 1.23 -9.70
CA ARG A 64 -9.69 1.58 -10.31
C ARG A 64 -9.81 2.78 -11.27
N ASP A 65 -10.84 2.83 -12.10
CA ASP A 65 -10.97 3.85 -13.15
C ASP A 65 -11.21 5.24 -12.51
N GLN A 66 -11.85 5.27 -11.33
CA GLN A 66 -12.03 6.48 -10.53
C GLN A 66 -10.76 6.87 -9.75
N ASN A 67 -10.04 5.88 -9.20
CA ASN A 67 -8.96 6.13 -8.26
C ASN A 67 -7.58 6.26 -8.91
N ILE A 68 -7.36 5.69 -10.10
CA ILE A 68 -6.07 5.79 -10.80
C ILE A 68 -5.65 7.26 -11.04
N PRO A 69 -6.51 8.16 -11.56
CA PRO A 69 -6.12 9.57 -11.73
C PRO A 69 -5.69 10.22 -10.42
N LYS A 70 -6.45 9.99 -9.34
CA LYS A 70 -6.14 10.52 -8.01
C LYS A 70 -4.83 9.96 -7.44
N ILE A 71 -4.55 8.68 -7.72
CA ILE A 71 -3.29 8.04 -7.35
C ILE A 71 -2.14 8.69 -8.12
N ILE A 72 -2.30 8.98 -9.41
CA ILE A 72 -1.27 9.67 -10.20
C ILE A 72 -0.97 11.04 -9.57
N ASP A 73 -1.99 11.85 -9.27
CA ASP A 73 -1.82 13.15 -8.61
C ASP A 73 -1.08 13.02 -7.26
N PHE A 74 -1.41 11.99 -6.48
CA PHE A 74 -0.74 11.69 -5.21
C PHE A 74 0.73 11.33 -5.42
N LEU A 75 1.05 10.50 -6.41
CA LEU A 75 2.42 10.07 -6.71
C LEU A 75 3.30 11.23 -7.20
N GLU A 76 2.76 12.14 -8.01
CA GLU A 76 3.47 13.34 -8.46
C GLU A 76 3.89 14.22 -7.28
N SER A 77 3.06 14.30 -6.24
CA SER A 77 3.35 15.06 -5.03
C SER A 77 4.21 14.30 -4.01
N ASN A 78 4.34 12.97 -4.15
CA ASN A 78 4.98 12.09 -3.18
C ASN A 78 5.89 11.05 -3.90
N PRO A 79 7.05 11.47 -4.43
CA PRO A 79 7.87 10.66 -5.34
C PRO A 79 8.47 9.38 -4.71
N GLN A 80 8.44 9.26 -3.38
CA GLN A 80 8.84 8.03 -2.67
C GLN A 80 7.84 6.88 -2.82
N TRP A 81 6.60 7.18 -3.21
CA TRP A 81 5.55 6.19 -3.40
C TRP A 81 5.57 5.62 -4.83
N ARG A 82 5.07 4.39 -4.97
CA ARG A 82 4.96 3.68 -6.24
C ARG A 82 3.53 3.19 -6.46
N LEU A 83 3.14 3.05 -7.73
CA LEU A 83 1.86 2.45 -8.11
C LEU A 83 1.94 0.92 -8.04
N GLY A 84 1.11 0.30 -7.21
CA GLY A 84 0.86 -1.13 -7.25
C GLY A 84 -0.33 -1.44 -8.16
N LEU A 85 -0.17 -2.34 -9.13
CA LEU A 85 -1.27 -2.80 -9.99
C LEU A 85 -1.55 -4.29 -9.76
N GLN A 86 -2.83 -4.64 -9.78
CA GLN A 86 -3.28 -6.03 -9.78
C GLN A 86 -3.19 -6.61 -11.20
N THR A 87 -1.97 -6.75 -11.71
CA THR A 87 -1.67 -7.16 -13.10
C THR A 87 -2.38 -8.46 -13.50
N HIS A 88 -2.48 -9.44 -12.59
CA HIS A 88 -3.22 -10.69 -12.79
C HIS A 88 -4.68 -10.46 -13.26
N LYS A 89 -5.37 -9.43 -12.75
CA LYS A 89 -6.73 -9.09 -13.17
C LYS A 89 -6.81 -8.44 -14.55
N TYR A 90 -5.74 -7.79 -15.01
CA TYR A 90 -5.67 -7.25 -16.37
C TYR A 90 -5.40 -8.35 -17.41
N ILE A 91 -4.63 -9.37 -17.04
CA ILE A 91 -4.25 -10.48 -17.93
C ILE A 91 -5.20 -11.69 -17.84
N GLY A 92 -6.19 -11.66 -16.95
CA GLY A 92 -7.17 -12.73 -16.78
C GLY A 92 -6.63 -13.98 -16.08
N MET A 93 -5.65 -13.83 -15.18
CA MET A 93 -5.10 -14.92 -14.37
C MET A 93 -5.49 -14.78 -12.89
N PRO A 94 -5.70 -15.89 -12.17
CA PRO A 94 -5.88 -15.89 -10.72
C PRO A 94 -4.60 -15.49 -9.98
#